data_AF-A0A5C6A0G9-F1
#
_entry.id   AF-A0A5C6A0G9-F1
#
_cell.length_a   1.000
_cell.length_b   1.000
_cell.length_c   1.000
_cell.angle_alpha   90.00
_cell.angle_beta   90.00
_cell.angle_gamma   90.00
#
_symmetry.space_group_name_H-M   'P 1'
#
loop_
_entity.id
_entity.type
_entity.pdbx_description
1 polymer ?
#
loop_
_entity_poly.entity_id
_entity_poly.type
_entity_poly.pdbx_seq_one_letter_code
_entity_poly.pdbx_strand_id
1 'polypeptide(L)'
;MTRGGNAPMIGDMKHSAANDRGVESNNANRKRDWHRPIATSYERLQGLHFLEQLSCDESPGAVRVCLRGVYQVAEVAFWNMADLIHRGGAAIDRGDADTAISCLTWLSSINHLMVQIGRLPLRLGFAPVGDTTDTIRIHESPAINRLLTAIESFDANAVEKIDVLNLPDSERERLQHLCCVYSHDITIWERDLAAVVVPFRMQDYCEWICADKIHEMVVDLPINEDSFLMQFRCLHQIPEILGSVANGHLLVATEASRSGDPWTAHDNLMVANTLAEIIVASLRPMIDCLSITHYHRIRTYLGVTSGSQSVGLHDRLLRDRYNALCEAVCGQCIEVALDRNEIDAPSSVSIVEAIRLVAEHKADNERVRGFDLVISQILRLHQLLHHWRSAHMHLPRNNLGGGKTRSLIGASNAVSAVQRMREAAERSDPAVAVVKARYVGSTEVPLPLTQYMHSPQSLDSQVLASRGATTREAFPDVQQRTGEFAGQCPAGQCPIAESTTSRKDAGRITK
;
A
#
# COMPACT_ATOMS: atom_id res chain seq x y z
N MET A 1 -61.39 -15.88 -37.50
CA MET A 1 -60.73 -14.58 -37.22
C MET A 1 -59.32 -14.91 -36.76
N THR A 2 -58.32 -15.02 -37.65
CA THR A 2 -57.37 -13.96 -38.09
C THR A 2 -56.71 -13.27 -36.89
N ARG A 3 -55.40 -13.25 -36.62
CA ARG A 3 -54.10 -13.30 -37.37
C ARG A 3 -53.05 -13.88 -36.37
N GLY A 4 -51.89 -14.47 -36.67
CA GLY A 4 -50.93 -14.32 -37.78
C GLY A 4 -49.59 -13.79 -37.24
N GLY A 5 -48.48 -14.54 -37.39
CA GLY A 5 -47.11 -14.10 -37.05
C GLY A 5 -46.19 -15.27 -36.65
N ASN A 6 -45.75 -16.12 -37.58
CA ASN A 6 -44.49 -16.06 -38.35
C ASN A 6 -43.21 -16.37 -37.54
N ALA A 7 -42.78 -17.62 -37.66
CA ALA A 7 -41.42 -18.10 -37.39
C ALA A 7 -40.48 -17.76 -38.58
N PRO A 8 -39.19 -17.48 -38.36
CA PRO A 8 -38.24 -17.39 -39.46
C PRO A 8 -37.64 -18.75 -39.80
N MET A 9 -37.64 -19.00 -41.11
CA MET A 9 -37.04 -20.12 -41.83
C MET A 9 -35.51 -20.13 -41.72
N ILE A 10 -35.01 -21.35 -41.69
CA ILE A 10 -33.64 -21.79 -41.93
C ILE A 10 -33.25 -21.39 -43.36
N GLY A 11 -32.19 -20.59 -43.50
CA GLY A 11 -31.59 -20.22 -44.77
C GLY A 11 -30.24 -20.91 -44.94
N ASP A 12 -30.16 -21.79 -45.93
CA ASP A 12 -28.93 -22.38 -46.48
C ASP A 12 -27.91 -21.31 -46.87
N MET A 13 -26.72 -21.33 -46.27
CA MET A 13 -25.54 -20.67 -46.83
C MET A 13 -24.52 -21.70 -47.28
N LYS A 14 -24.39 -21.80 -48.60
CA LYS A 14 -23.40 -22.58 -49.31
C LYS A 14 -21.98 -22.08 -49.01
N HIS A 15 -21.09 -23.04 -48.77
CA HIS A 15 -19.65 -22.89 -48.70
C HIS A 15 -19.06 -22.09 -49.86
N SER A 16 -18.24 -21.08 -49.54
CA SER A 16 -17.20 -20.57 -50.43
C SER A 16 -15.88 -20.60 -49.68
N ALA A 17 -15.07 -21.60 -49.99
CA ALA A 17 -13.68 -21.73 -49.60
C ALA A 17 -12.81 -21.01 -50.64
N ALA A 18 -12.47 -19.75 -50.40
CA ALA A 18 -11.41 -19.04 -51.15
C ALA A 18 -11.06 -17.69 -50.51
N ASN A 19 -10.11 -17.68 -49.57
CA ASN A 19 -9.03 -16.69 -49.44
C ASN A 19 -8.45 -16.74 -48.02
N ASP A 20 -7.56 -17.71 -47.79
CA ASP A 20 -6.84 -17.85 -46.51
C ASP A 20 -5.32 -17.83 -46.70
N ARG A 21 -4.84 -17.00 -47.65
CA ARG A 21 -3.40 -16.81 -47.92
C ARG A 21 -2.97 -15.34 -47.95
N GLY A 22 -3.62 -14.50 -47.14
CA GLY A 22 -3.33 -13.06 -47.09
C GLY A 22 -3.17 -12.46 -45.69
N VAL A 23 -3.39 -13.22 -44.60
CA VAL A 23 -3.44 -12.68 -43.23
C VAL A 23 -2.14 -12.91 -42.45
N GLU A 24 -1.26 -13.81 -42.89
CA GLU A 24 -0.02 -14.12 -42.17
C GLU A 24 1.09 -13.06 -42.30
N SER A 25 1.03 -12.13 -43.28
CA SER A 25 2.08 -11.11 -43.45
C SER A 25 1.83 -9.79 -42.70
N ASN A 26 0.63 -9.55 -42.15
CA ASN A 26 0.33 -8.35 -41.37
C ASN A 26 0.58 -8.51 -39.85
N ASN A 27 0.79 -9.73 -39.36
CA ASN A 27 1.11 -9.96 -37.94
C ASN A 27 2.61 -9.77 -37.61
N ALA A 28 3.50 -9.82 -38.60
CA ALA A 28 4.94 -9.64 -38.38
C ALA A 28 5.36 -8.16 -38.18
N ASN A 29 4.50 -7.20 -38.58
CA ASN A 29 4.73 -5.75 -38.39
C ASN A 29 4.01 -5.15 -37.18
N ARG A 30 3.21 -5.93 -36.43
CA ARG A 30 2.85 -5.62 -35.03
C ARG A 30 3.98 -5.98 -34.06
N LYS A 31 5.23 -5.78 -34.50
CA LYS A 31 6.39 -5.79 -33.62
C LYS A 31 6.33 -4.53 -32.74
N ARG A 32 5.78 -4.74 -31.55
CA ARG A 32 6.14 -4.07 -30.29
C ARG A 32 5.95 -2.56 -30.21
N ASP A 33 4.69 -2.12 -30.17
CA ASP A 33 4.30 -0.92 -29.39
C ASP A 33 4.10 -1.26 -27.89
N TRP A 34 4.63 -2.40 -27.41
CA TRP A 34 4.55 -2.91 -26.03
C TRP A 34 5.43 -2.15 -25.02
N HIS A 35 6.09 -1.09 -25.45
CA HIS A 35 7.08 -0.41 -24.62
C HIS A 35 6.51 0.81 -23.88
N ARG A 36 5.46 1.46 -24.39
CA ARG A 36 5.02 2.74 -23.81
C ARG A 36 4.50 2.59 -22.38
N PRO A 37 4.96 3.43 -21.44
CA PRO A 37 4.35 3.55 -20.13
C PRO A 37 2.84 3.76 -20.25
N ILE A 38 2.05 2.94 -19.57
CA ILE A 38 0.58 3.06 -19.58
C ILE A 38 0.16 4.30 -18.76
N ALA A 39 1.00 4.73 -17.83
CA ALA A 39 0.78 5.93 -17.03
C ALA A 39 2.01 6.85 -17.02
N THR A 40 1.75 8.15 -17.13
CA THR A 40 2.77 9.22 -17.06
C THR A 40 2.95 9.77 -15.64
N SER A 41 2.04 9.46 -14.72
CA SER A 41 2.10 9.89 -13.32
C SER A 41 1.70 8.73 -12.39
N TYR A 42 2.19 8.79 -11.15
CA TYR A 42 1.81 7.84 -10.10
C TYR A 42 0.29 7.88 -9.84
N GLU A 43 -0.30 9.07 -9.86
CA GLU A 43 -1.74 9.28 -9.75
C GLU A 43 -2.52 8.50 -10.83
N ARG A 44 -2.10 8.60 -12.10
CA ARG A 44 -2.75 7.85 -13.18
C ARG A 44 -2.49 6.35 -13.06
N LEU A 45 -1.26 5.94 -12.72
CA LEU A 45 -0.92 4.53 -12.55
C LEU A 45 -1.78 3.85 -11.49
N GLN A 46 -2.02 4.54 -10.37
CA GLN A 46 -2.78 3.96 -9.26
C GLN A 46 -4.27 4.32 -9.30
N GLY A 47 -4.72 5.09 -10.30
CA GLY A 47 -6.11 5.55 -10.39
C GLY A 47 -6.49 6.54 -9.28
N LEU A 48 -5.54 7.30 -8.73
CA LEU A 48 -5.80 8.12 -7.53
C LEU A 48 -6.70 9.33 -7.78
N HIS A 49 -6.87 9.74 -9.04
CA HIS A 49 -7.87 10.74 -9.43
C HIS A 49 -9.31 10.32 -9.06
N PHE A 50 -9.56 9.02 -8.86
CA PHE A 50 -10.84 8.56 -8.31
C PHE A 50 -10.94 8.77 -6.79
N LEU A 51 -9.83 8.82 -6.04
CA LEU A 51 -9.86 9.01 -4.59
C LEU A 51 -10.43 10.36 -4.18
N GLU A 52 -10.24 11.40 -4.98
CA GLU A 52 -10.88 12.69 -4.75
C GLU A 52 -12.41 12.57 -4.81
N GLN A 53 -12.92 11.71 -5.69
CA GLN A 53 -14.35 11.41 -5.81
C GLN A 53 -14.84 10.43 -4.74
N LEU A 54 -13.93 9.65 -4.13
CA LEU A 54 -14.24 8.80 -2.98
C LEU A 54 -14.31 9.58 -1.66
N SER A 55 -13.89 10.85 -1.67
CA SER A 55 -13.99 11.73 -0.51
C SER A 55 -15.46 12.06 -0.21
N CYS A 56 -15.77 12.31 1.05
CA CYS A 56 -17.10 12.73 1.46
C CYS A 56 -17.01 14.05 2.20
N ASP A 57 -18.11 14.81 2.21
CA ASP A 57 -18.22 16.12 2.87
C ASP A 57 -18.25 16.03 4.40
N GLU A 58 -17.77 14.93 4.97
CA GLU A 58 -17.74 14.71 6.41
C GLU A 58 -16.47 15.28 7.05
N SER A 59 -16.57 15.60 8.35
CA SER A 59 -15.44 16.15 9.09
C SER A 59 -14.26 15.17 9.12
N PRO A 60 -13.02 15.66 8.96
CA PRO A 60 -11.83 14.85 9.17
C PRO A 60 -11.87 14.13 10.52
N GLY A 61 -11.43 12.87 10.54
CA GLY A 61 -11.39 12.05 11.76
C GLY A 61 -12.75 11.49 12.20
N ALA A 62 -13.83 11.69 11.45
CA ALA A 62 -15.12 11.09 11.78
C ALA A 62 -15.09 9.56 11.62
N VAL A 63 -15.79 8.86 12.52
CA VAL A 63 -15.94 7.39 12.53
C VAL A 63 -16.49 6.88 11.19
N ARG A 64 -17.46 7.60 10.61
CA ARG A 64 -18.10 7.23 9.34
C ARG A 64 -17.11 7.27 8.16
N VAL A 65 -16.25 8.28 8.09
CA VAL A 65 -15.13 8.35 7.12
C VAL A 65 -14.19 7.16 7.30
N CYS A 66 -13.87 6.82 8.55
CA CYS A 66 -12.97 5.71 8.86
C CYS A 66 -13.54 4.37 8.38
N LEU A 67 -14.78 4.05 8.78
CA LEU A 67 -15.47 2.84 8.36
C LEU A 67 -15.66 2.78 6.84
N ARG A 68 -15.99 3.91 6.20
CA ARG A 68 -16.05 3.99 4.74
C ARG A 68 -14.73 3.55 4.12
N GLY A 69 -13.60 4.10 4.58
CA GLY A 69 -12.28 3.71 4.10
C GLY A 69 -11.99 2.21 4.25
N VAL A 70 -12.41 1.58 5.35
CA VAL A 70 -12.28 0.12 5.57
C VAL A 70 -13.03 -0.67 4.50
N TYR A 71 -14.29 -0.33 4.23
CA TYR A 71 -15.08 -1.03 3.22
C TYR A 71 -14.62 -0.71 1.79
N GLN A 72 -14.10 0.50 1.53
CA GLN A 72 -13.51 0.86 0.25
C GLN A 72 -12.27 0.02 -0.07
N VAL A 73 -11.38 -0.23 0.91
CA VAL A 73 -10.23 -1.11 0.68
C VAL A 73 -10.61 -2.58 0.56
N ALA A 74 -11.66 -3.02 1.27
CA ALA A 74 -12.21 -4.36 1.10
C ALA A 74 -12.73 -4.54 -0.34
N GLU A 75 -13.47 -3.57 -0.87
CA GLU A 75 -13.98 -3.57 -2.24
C GLU A 75 -12.84 -3.70 -3.27
N VAL A 76 -11.75 -2.92 -3.12
CA VAL A 76 -10.54 -3.03 -3.97
C VAL A 76 -9.94 -4.43 -3.92
N ALA A 77 -9.85 -5.03 -2.74
CA ALA A 77 -9.31 -6.36 -2.57
C ALA A 77 -10.20 -7.43 -3.24
N PHE A 78 -11.52 -7.36 -3.08
CA PHE A 78 -12.45 -8.32 -3.68
C PHE A 78 -12.37 -8.36 -5.20
N TRP A 79 -12.30 -7.20 -5.87
CA TRP A 79 -12.11 -7.15 -7.32
C TRP A 79 -10.83 -7.87 -7.75
N ASN A 80 -9.74 -7.68 -7.02
CA ASN A 80 -8.46 -8.32 -7.31
C ASN A 80 -8.43 -9.81 -6.97
N MET A 81 -9.12 -10.23 -5.92
CA MET A 81 -9.27 -11.64 -5.56
C MET A 81 -10.13 -12.38 -6.60
N ALA A 82 -11.21 -11.77 -7.08
CA ALA A 82 -12.05 -12.33 -8.13
C ALA A 82 -11.27 -12.53 -9.44
N ASP A 83 -10.43 -11.54 -9.83
CA ASP A 83 -9.51 -11.67 -10.97
C ASP A 83 -8.54 -12.85 -10.81
N LEU A 84 -7.90 -12.97 -9.65
CA LEU A 84 -6.94 -14.05 -9.38
C LEU A 84 -7.60 -15.44 -9.42
N ILE A 85 -8.78 -15.58 -8.83
CA ILE A 85 -9.53 -16.85 -8.84
C ILE A 85 -9.94 -17.22 -10.25
N HIS A 86 -10.49 -16.26 -11.01
CA HIS A 86 -10.85 -16.49 -12.41
C HIS A 86 -9.65 -16.91 -13.26
N ARG A 87 -8.52 -16.21 -13.14
CA ARG A 87 -7.27 -16.55 -13.86
C ARG A 87 -6.67 -17.87 -13.41
N GLY A 88 -6.72 -18.17 -12.12
CA GLY A 88 -6.29 -19.45 -11.56
C GLY A 88 -7.10 -20.62 -12.12
N GLY A 89 -8.43 -20.48 -12.20
CA GLY A 89 -9.31 -21.49 -12.79
C GLY A 89 -9.04 -21.68 -14.28
N ALA A 90 -8.90 -20.59 -15.03
CA ALA A 90 -8.55 -20.64 -16.44
C ALA A 90 -7.15 -21.26 -16.69
N ALA A 91 -6.21 -21.13 -15.74
CA ALA A 91 -4.91 -21.77 -15.81
C ALA A 91 -5.01 -23.30 -15.56
N ILE A 92 -5.82 -23.71 -14.59
CA ILE A 92 -6.17 -25.13 -14.36
C ILE A 92 -6.79 -25.75 -15.62
N ASP A 93 -7.71 -25.05 -16.28
CA ASP A 93 -8.33 -25.50 -17.55
C ASP A 93 -7.32 -25.86 -18.63
N ARG A 94 -6.23 -25.08 -18.70
CA ARG A 94 -5.18 -25.22 -19.71
C ARG A 94 -4.07 -26.17 -19.27
N GLY A 95 -4.12 -26.70 -18.05
CA GLY A 95 -3.03 -27.49 -17.46
C GLY A 95 -1.79 -26.66 -17.11
N ASP A 96 -1.93 -25.34 -16.93
CA ASP A 96 -0.86 -24.42 -16.55
C ASP A 96 -0.79 -24.28 -15.02
N ALA A 97 -0.15 -25.25 -14.37
CA ALA A 97 -0.06 -25.30 -12.91
C ALA A 97 0.75 -24.15 -12.32
N ASP A 98 1.82 -23.70 -12.99
CA ASP A 98 2.66 -22.60 -12.51
C ASP A 98 1.87 -21.30 -12.38
N THR A 99 1.05 -20.97 -13.39
CA THR A 99 0.18 -19.81 -13.35
C THR A 99 -0.92 -19.97 -12.30
N ALA A 100 -1.53 -21.15 -12.19
CA ALA A 100 -2.55 -21.43 -11.17
C ALA A 100 -2.00 -21.25 -9.74
N ILE A 101 -0.85 -21.87 -9.45
CA ILE A 101 -0.14 -21.76 -8.17
C ILE A 101 0.24 -20.31 -7.89
N SER A 102 0.72 -19.57 -8.90
CA SER A 102 1.05 -18.15 -8.75
C SER A 102 -0.18 -17.32 -8.39
N CYS A 103 -1.31 -17.51 -9.08
CA CYS A 103 -2.56 -16.81 -8.79
C CYS A 103 -3.07 -17.11 -7.38
N LEU A 104 -3.04 -18.38 -6.96
CA LEU A 104 -3.49 -18.77 -5.62
C LEU A 104 -2.53 -18.33 -4.51
N THR A 105 -1.22 -18.23 -4.80
CA THR A 105 -0.24 -17.66 -3.86
C THR A 105 -0.51 -16.18 -3.62
N TRP A 106 -0.78 -15.41 -4.68
CA TRP A 106 -1.23 -14.02 -4.57
C TRP A 106 -2.55 -13.91 -3.81
N LEU A 107 -3.53 -14.76 -4.13
CA LEU A 107 -4.84 -14.80 -3.47
C LEU A 107 -4.69 -15.05 -1.97
N SER A 108 -3.93 -16.06 -1.58
CA SER A 108 -3.64 -16.39 -0.18
C SER A 108 -3.01 -15.20 0.56
N SER A 109 -2.08 -14.49 -0.09
CA SER A 109 -1.43 -13.34 0.53
C SER A 109 -2.36 -12.13 0.67
N ILE A 110 -3.23 -11.87 -0.31
CA ILE A 110 -4.27 -10.83 -0.21
C ILE A 110 -5.32 -11.23 0.83
N ASN A 111 -5.69 -12.51 0.93
CA ASN A 111 -6.59 -13.01 1.97
C ASN A 111 -6.04 -12.77 3.37
N HIS A 112 -4.74 -13.02 3.58
CA HIS A 112 -4.11 -12.72 4.87
C HIS A 112 -4.18 -11.23 5.23
N LEU A 113 -3.98 -10.34 4.25
CA LEU A 113 -4.21 -8.90 4.43
C LEU A 113 -5.67 -8.60 4.75
N MET A 114 -6.62 -9.25 4.06
CA MET A 114 -8.06 -9.11 4.29
C MET A 114 -8.48 -9.58 5.68
N VAL A 115 -7.86 -10.60 6.26
CA VAL A 115 -8.08 -10.98 7.67
C VAL A 115 -7.70 -9.84 8.61
N GLN A 116 -6.67 -9.07 8.31
CA GLN A 116 -6.29 -7.91 9.12
C GLN A 116 -7.23 -6.72 8.90
N ILE A 117 -7.65 -6.47 7.65
CA ILE A 117 -8.65 -5.45 7.29
C ILE A 117 -9.99 -5.75 7.96
N GLY A 118 -10.45 -7.00 7.90
CA GLY A 118 -11.74 -7.44 8.45
C GLY A 118 -11.84 -7.22 9.96
N ARG A 119 -10.72 -7.24 10.68
CA ARG A 119 -10.66 -6.96 12.13
C ARG A 119 -10.66 -5.47 12.47
N LEU A 120 -10.48 -4.57 11.50
CA LEU A 120 -10.41 -3.13 11.77
C LEU A 120 -11.64 -2.59 12.51
N PRO A 121 -12.90 -2.88 12.11
CA PRO A 121 -14.07 -2.34 12.80
C PRO A 121 -14.07 -2.66 14.30
N LEU A 122 -13.70 -3.89 14.67
CA LEU A 122 -13.57 -4.30 16.07
C LEU A 122 -12.43 -3.57 16.79
N ARG A 123 -11.26 -3.49 16.15
CA ARG A 123 -10.06 -2.88 16.73
C ARG A 123 -10.17 -1.37 16.91
N LEU A 124 -10.96 -0.72 16.07
CA LEU A 124 -11.22 0.71 16.15
C LEU A 124 -12.17 1.06 17.30
N GLY A 125 -12.82 0.06 17.91
CA GLY A 125 -13.58 0.24 19.14
C GLY A 125 -14.78 1.15 19.00
N PHE A 126 -15.35 1.26 17.79
CA PHE A 126 -16.56 2.02 17.54
C PHE A 126 -17.76 1.30 18.17
N ALA A 127 -17.95 1.47 19.48
CA ALA A 127 -19.14 1.00 20.15
C ALA A 127 -20.34 1.83 19.64
N PRO A 128 -21.46 1.19 19.28
CA PRO A 128 -22.69 1.93 19.02
C PRO A 128 -23.13 2.59 20.33
N VAL A 129 -22.93 3.90 20.42
CA VAL A 129 -23.44 4.74 21.51
C VAL A 129 -24.52 5.62 20.91
N GLY A 130 -25.79 5.26 21.12
CA GLY A 130 -26.94 6.03 20.67
C GLY A 130 -28.16 5.19 20.31
N ASP A 131 -29.30 5.85 20.15
CA ASP A 131 -30.59 5.21 19.85
C ASP A 131 -30.74 4.82 18.37
N THR A 132 -29.94 5.44 17.49
CA THR A 132 -29.96 5.11 16.05
C THR A 132 -28.82 4.16 15.74
N THR A 133 -29.16 2.92 15.44
CA THR A 133 -28.20 1.92 14.99
C THR A 133 -28.63 1.39 13.63
N ASP A 134 -27.66 1.24 12.74
CA ASP A 134 -27.82 0.52 11.49
C ASP A 134 -26.72 -0.52 11.35
N THR A 135 -26.73 -1.31 10.29
CA THR A 135 -25.74 -2.37 10.06
C THR A 135 -25.19 -2.28 8.64
N ILE A 136 -23.86 -2.12 8.53
CA ILE A 136 -23.16 -2.28 7.25
C ILE A 136 -23.04 -3.77 6.97
N ARG A 137 -23.45 -4.19 5.76
CA ARG A 137 -23.47 -5.59 5.34
C ARG A 137 -22.61 -5.79 4.10
N ILE A 138 -21.55 -6.57 4.22
CA ILE A 138 -20.64 -6.76 3.08
C ILE A 138 -21.25 -7.55 1.92
N HIS A 139 -22.32 -8.32 2.14
CA HIS A 139 -23.03 -9.01 1.05
C HIS A 139 -23.78 -8.07 0.10
N GLU A 140 -23.94 -6.79 0.49
CA GLU A 140 -24.46 -5.75 -0.40
C GLU A 140 -23.37 -5.26 -1.40
N SER A 141 -22.12 -5.72 -1.26
CA SER A 141 -21.01 -5.38 -2.17
C SER A 141 -21.15 -6.06 -3.54
N PRO A 142 -21.07 -5.29 -4.64
CA PRO A 142 -21.00 -5.86 -5.98
C PRO A 142 -19.70 -6.64 -6.21
N ALA A 143 -18.57 -6.24 -5.62
CA ALA A 143 -17.33 -6.99 -5.72
C ALA A 143 -17.39 -8.36 -5.02
N ILE A 144 -18.09 -8.46 -3.87
CA ILE A 144 -18.34 -9.76 -3.22
C ILE A 144 -19.14 -10.69 -4.13
N ASN A 145 -20.21 -10.18 -4.76
CA ASN A 145 -21.03 -11.00 -5.66
C ASN A 145 -20.21 -11.54 -6.85
N ARG A 146 -19.31 -10.71 -7.40
CA ARG A 146 -18.36 -11.17 -8.42
C ARG A 146 -17.35 -12.18 -7.87
N LEU A 147 -16.82 -11.96 -6.68
CA LEU A 147 -15.90 -12.89 -6.03
C LEU A 147 -16.56 -14.25 -5.83
N LEU A 148 -17.79 -14.28 -5.31
CA LEU A 148 -18.57 -15.50 -5.14
C LEU A 148 -18.76 -16.24 -6.47
N THR A 149 -19.15 -15.53 -7.53
CA THR A 149 -19.31 -16.14 -8.86
C THR A 149 -18.00 -16.74 -9.39
N ALA A 150 -16.86 -16.06 -9.12
CA ALA A 150 -15.54 -16.55 -9.49
C ALA A 150 -15.16 -17.81 -8.68
N ILE A 151 -15.46 -17.84 -7.37
CA ILE A 151 -15.24 -19.00 -6.50
C ILE A 151 -16.07 -20.19 -6.98
N GLU A 152 -17.37 -20.03 -7.18
CA GLU A 152 -18.25 -21.11 -7.65
C GLU A 152 -17.76 -21.71 -8.98
N SER A 153 -17.34 -20.85 -9.91
CA SER A 153 -16.78 -21.28 -11.20
C SER A 153 -15.42 -21.99 -11.04
N PHE A 154 -14.57 -21.50 -10.15
CA PHE A 154 -13.27 -22.10 -9.86
C PHE A 154 -13.44 -23.46 -9.17
N ASP A 155 -14.30 -23.57 -8.18
CA ASP A 155 -14.53 -24.80 -7.41
C ASP A 155 -15.07 -25.91 -8.32
N ALA A 156 -16.06 -25.60 -9.16
CA ALA A 156 -16.60 -26.55 -10.14
C ALA A 156 -15.51 -27.11 -11.06
N ASN A 157 -14.57 -26.25 -11.48
CA ASN A 157 -13.46 -26.62 -12.34
C ASN A 157 -12.34 -27.39 -11.61
N ALA A 158 -11.94 -26.88 -10.45
CA ALA A 158 -10.85 -27.42 -9.64
C ALA A 158 -11.14 -28.84 -9.17
N VAL A 159 -12.37 -29.11 -8.71
CA VAL A 159 -12.81 -30.43 -8.26
C VAL A 159 -12.69 -31.49 -9.37
N GLU A 160 -13.04 -31.13 -10.60
CA GLU A 160 -12.98 -32.06 -11.73
C GLU A 160 -11.54 -32.32 -12.22
N LYS A 161 -10.67 -31.31 -12.11
CA LYS A 161 -9.40 -31.31 -12.86
C LYS A 161 -8.16 -31.54 -12.01
N ILE A 162 -8.09 -31.07 -10.77
CA ILE A 162 -6.83 -31.07 -10.00
C ILE A 162 -6.22 -32.48 -9.87
N ASP A 163 -7.05 -33.49 -9.64
CA ASP A 163 -6.57 -34.87 -9.44
C ASP A 163 -6.15 -35.55 -10.75
N VAL A 164 -6.67 -35.09 -11.90
CA VAL A 164 -6.32 -35.63 -13.23
C VAL A 164 -5.24 -34.81 -13.95
N LEU A 165 -4.82 -33.68 -13.39
CA LEU A 165 -3.67 -32.94 -13.92
C LEU A 165 -2.40 -33.81 -13.79
N ASN A 166 -1.65 -33.89 -14.89
CA ASN A 166 -0.38 -34.60 -14.95
C ASN A 166 0.74 -33.75 -14.32
N LEU A 167 0.67 -33.57 -13.00
CA LEU A 167 1.63 -32.80 -12.21
C LEU A 167 2.48 -33.72 -11.34
N PRO A 168 3.73 -33.32 -11.02
CA PRO A 168 4.46 -33.88 -9.90
C PRO A 168 3.64 -33.81 -8.61
N ASP A 169 3.74 -34.83 -7.75
CA ASP A 169 2.94 -34.90 -6.53
C ASP A 169 3.11 -33.67 -5.64
N SER A 170 4.33 -33.12 -5.53
CA SER A 170 4.59 -31.90 -4.76
C SER A 170 3.86 -30.66 -5.28
N GLU A 171 3.62 -30.55 -6.59
CA GLU A 171 2.88 -29.43 -7.17
C GLU A 171 1.37 -29.62 -6.99
N ARG A 172 0.87 -30.85 -7.13
CA ARG A 172 -0.53 -31.20 -6.84
C ARG A 172 -0.86 -30.92 -5.37
N GLU A 173 -0.03 -31.39 -4.44
CA GLU A 173 -0.18 -31.14 -3.00
C GLU A 173 -0.14 -29.65 -2.67
N ARG A 174 0.77 -28.90 -3.30
CA ARG A 174 0.85 -27.44 -3.13
C ARG A 174 -0.43 -26.76 -3.62
N LEU A 175 -0.95 -27.16 -4.77
CA LEU A 175 -2.19 -26.61 -5.34
C LEU A 175 -3.38 -26.88 -4.41
N GLN A 176 -3.55 -28.12 -3.96
CA GLN A 176 -4.59 -28.51 -3.01
C GLN A 176 -4.46 -27.75 -1.69
N HIS A 177 -3.25 -27.61 -1.15
CA HIS A 177 -3.00 -26.85 0.06
C HIS A 177 -3.42 -25.38 -0.09
N LEU A 178 -3.04 -24.73 -1.19
CA LEU A 178 -3.45 -23.35 -1.47
C LEU A 178 -4.97 -23.22 -1.59
N CYS A 179 -5.65 -24.21 -2.18
CA CYS A 179 -7.11 -24.25 -2.24
C CYS A 179 -7.76 -24.28 -0.85
N CYS A 180 -7.25 -25.12 0.04
CA CYS A 180 -7.72 -25.19 1.42
C CYS A 180 -7.48 -23.89 2.19
N VAL A 181 -6.29 -23.29 2.04
CA VAL A 181 -5.92 -22.05 2.75
C VAL A 181 -6.82 -20.90 2.34
N TYR A 182 -7.00 -20.64 1.03
CA TYR A 182 -7.83 -19.50 0.62
C TYR A 182 -9.28 -19.69 1.05
N SER A 183 -9.82 -20.91 0.97
CA SER A 183 -11.20 -21.20 1.35
C SER A 183 -11.44 -20.93 2.83
N HIS A 184 -10.50 -21.31 3.70
CA HIS A 184 -10.61 -21.04 5.13
C HIS A 184 -10.50 -19.55 5.45
N ASP A 185 -9.50 -18.85 4.89
CA ASP A 185 -9.27 -17.44 5.20
C ASP A 185 -10.45 -16.54 4.81
N ILE A 186 -11.16 -16.88 3.73
CA ILE A 186 -12.39 -16.18 3.32
C ILE A 186 -13.42 -16.13 4.46
N THR A 187 -13.66 -17.27 5.12
CA THR A 187 -14.64 -17.35 6.22
C THR A 187 -14.27 -16.49 7.42
N ILE A 188 -12.97 -16.20 7.62
CA ILE A 188 -12.49 -15.41 8.75
C ILE A 188 -12.86 -13.94 8.56
N TRP A 189 -12.45 -13.34 7.43
CA TRP A 189 -12.72 -11.92 7.20
C TRP A 189 -14.19 -11.69 6.85
N GLU A 190 -14.87 -12.65 6.23
CA GLU A 190 -16.31 -12.54 5.93
C GLU A 190 -17.09 -12.39 7.23
N ARG A 191 -16.86 -13.26 8.21
CA ARG A 191 -17.51 -13.17 9.53
C ARG A 191 -17.28 -11.81 10.18
N ASP A 192 -16.06 -11.29 10.13
CA ASP A 192 -15.69 -10.05 10.80
C ASP A 192 -16.28 -8.80 10.09
N LEU A 193 -16.67 -8.91 8.81
CA LEU A 193 -17.29 -7.84 8.01
C LEU A 193 -18.78 -8.07 7.66
N ALA A 194 -19.36 -9.22 7.99
CA ALA A 194 -20.69 -9.62 7.55
C ALA A 194 -21.79 -8.65 8.01
N ALA A 195 -21.66 -8.13 9.23
CA ALA A 195 -22.63 -7.25 9.87
C ALA A 195 -21.94 -6.36 10.92
N VAL A 196 -21.50 -5.16 10.52
CA VAL A 196 -20.91 -4.19 11.44
C VAL A 196 -21.96 -3.16 11.85
N VAL A 197 -22.30 -3.14 13.13
CA VAL A 197 -23.25 -2.17 13.70
C VAL A 197 -22.62 -0.79 13.76
N VAL A 198 -23.35 0.24 13.32
CA VAL A 198 -22.87 1.62 13.25
C VAL A 198 -23.81 2.61 13.95
N PRO A 199 -23.27 3.71 14.52
CA PRO A 199 -24.05 4.72 15.25
C PRO A 199 -24.70 5.78 14.33
N PHE A 200 -24.88 5.46 13.05
CA PHE A 200 -25.47 6.35 12.06
C PHE A 200 -26.36 5.55 11.11
N ARG A 201 -27.35 6.21 10.52
CA ARG A 201 -28.19 5.58 9.51
C ARG A 201 -27.38 5.33 8.24
N MET A 202 -27.44 4.10 7.76
CA MET A 202 -26.80 3.74 6.50
C MET A 202 -27.65 4.22 5.33
N GLN A 203 -26.94 4.76 4.34
CA GLN A 203 -27.47 4.89 2.99
C GLN A 203 -27.30 3.55 2.27
N ASP A 204 -27.68 3.52 0.99
CA ASP A 204 -27.30 2.41 0.12
C ASP A 204 -25.79 2.14 0.19
N TYR A 205 -25.40 0.87 0.33
CA TYR A 205 -24.00 0.46 0.50
C TYR A 205 -23.15 0.94 -0.68
N CYS A 206 -23.62 0.70 -1.91
CA CYS A 206 -22.88 1.01 -3.13
C CYS A 206 -22.67 2.52 -3.28
N GLU A 207 -23.71 3.32 -3.00
CA GLU A 207 -23.60 4.78 -2.99
C GLU A 207 -22.62 5.24 -1.91
N TRP A 208 -22.73 4.70 -0.69
CA TRP A 208 -21.93 5.13 0.45
C TRP A 208 -20.43 4.87 0.28
N ILE A 209 -20.03 3.69 -0.23
CA ILE A 209 -18.61 3.42 -0.52
C ILE A 209 -18.16 4.00 -1.87
N CYS A 210 -19.10 4.40 -2.73
CA CYS A 210 -18.90 4.70 -4.14
C CYS A 210 -18.33 3.50 -4.93
N ALA A 211 -19.05 2.37 -4.88
CA ALA A 211 -18.62 1.10 -5.45
C ALA A 211 -18.26 1.20 -6.95
N ASP A 212 -19.06 1.96 -7.73
CA ASP A 212 -18.80 2.18 -9.15
C ASP A 212 -17.44 2.86 -9.40
N LYS A 213 -17.08 3.85 -8.58
CA LYS A 213 -15.80 4.56 -8.68
C LYS A 213 -14.62 3.72 -8.25
N ILE A 214 -14.82 2.82 -7.29
CA ILE A 214 -13.80 1.83 -6.92
C ILE A 214 -13.59 0.84 -8.05
N HIS A 215 -14.67 0.34 -8.64
CA HIS A 215 -14.58 -0.55 -9.79
C HIS A 215 -13.84 0.12 -10.95
N GLU A 216 -14.21 1.36 -11.32
CA GLU A 216 -13.50 2.18 -12.29
C GLU A 216 -12.01 2.32 -11.91
N MET A 217 -11.69 2.71 -10.68
CA MET A 217 -10.32 2.83 -10.19
C MET A 217 -9.50 1.55 -10.34
N VAL A 218 -10.10 0.39 -10.07
CA VAL A 218 -9.47 -0.91 -10.27
C VAL A 218 -9.29 -1.16 -11.77
N VAL A 219 -10.32 -1.07 -12.61
CA VAL A 219 -10.24 -1.53 -14.01
C VAL A 219 -9.76 -0.49 -15.04
N ASP A 220 -9.50 0.76 -14.63
CA ASP A 220 -9.21 1.92 -15.51
C ASP A 220 -7.89 1.81 -16.33
N LEU A 221 -7.02 0.84 -16.06
CA LEU A 221 -5.85 0.60 -16.90
C LEU A 221 -6.06 -0.57 -17.87
N PRO A 222 -6.11 -0.30 -19.19
CA PRO A 222 -6.27 -1.34 -20.19
C PRO A 222 -4.95 -2.11 -20.35
N ILE A 223 -4.83 -3.24 -19.67
CA ILE A 223 -3.68 -4.14 -19.78
C ILE A 223 -4.15 -5.41 -20.46
N ASN A 224 -3.67 -5.66 -21.67
CA ASN A 224 -4.01 -6.86 -22.45
C ASN A 224 -3.10 -8.06 -22.13
N GLU A 225 -2.20 -7.93 -21.15
CA GLU A 225 -1.23 -8.97 -20.79
C GLU A 225 -1.57 -9.66 -19.48
N ASP A 226 -1.40 -10.99 -19.47
CA ASP A 226 -1.49 -11.82 -18.28
C ASP A 226 -0.33 -11.53 -17.32
N SER A 227 -0.57 -10.60 -16.40
CA SER A 227 0.42 -10.06 -15.47
C SER A 227 -0.19 -9.81 -14.09
N PHE A 228 0.64 -9.50 -13.10
CA PHE A 228 0.19 -9.14 -11.75
C PHE A 228 0.19 -7.62 -11.52
N LEU A 229 0.05 -6.82 -12.58
CA LEU A 229 0.02 -5.36 -12.48
C LEU A 229 -1.21 -4.89 -11.68
N MET A 230 -2.35 -5.57 -11.83
CA MET A 230 -3.55 -5.25 -11.07
C MET A 230 -3.38 -5.49 -9.56
N GLN A 231 -2.79 -6.63 -9.18
CA GLN A 231 -2.47 -6.91 -7.79
C GLN A 231 -1.37 -5.98 -7.24
N PHE A 232 -0.39 -5.59 -8.07
CA PHE A 232 0.57 -4.55 -7.72
C PHE A 232 -0.13 -3.22 -7.41
N ARG A 233 -1.09 -2.80 -8.24
CA ARG A 233 -1.87 -1.57 -8.02
C ARG A 233 -2.75 -1.67 -6.78
N CYS A 234 -3.45 -2.78 -6.58
CA CYS A 234 -4.24 -3.06 -5.37
C CYS A 234 -3.46 -2.73 -4.09
N LEU A 235 -2.21 -3.22 -4.01
CA LEU A 235 -1.35 -3.04 -2.85
C LEU A 235 -0.76 -1.63 -2.70
N HIS A 236 -0.98 -0.74 -3.68
CA HIS A 236 -0.74 0.71 -3.55
C HIS A 236 -2.05 1.46 -3.25
N GLN A 237 -3.15 1.09 -3.89
CA GLN A 237 -4.47 1.69 -3.69
C GLN A 237 -4.95 1.55 -2.25
N ILE A 238 -4.77 0.38 -1.64
CA ILE A 238 -5.14 0.13 -0.23
C ILE A 238 -4.42 1.14 0.69
N PRO A 239 -3.07 1.26 0.66
CA PRO A 239 -2.36 2.31 1.38
C PRO A 239 -2.82 3.72 1.13
N GLU A 240 -3.12 4.11 -0.12
CA GLU A 240 -3.54 5.48 -0.44
C GLU A 240 -4.90 5.82 0.16
N ILE A 241 -5.86 4.89 0.11
CA ILE A 241 -7.18 5.06 0.75
C ILE A 241 -7.01 5.20 2.27
N LEU A 242 -6.32 4.24 2.91
CA LEU A 242 -6.14 4.27 4.37
C LEU A 242 -5.27 5.44 4.83
N GLY A 243 -4.29 5.82 4.01
CA GLY A 243 -3.44 6.99 4.24
C GLY A 243 -4.23 8.29 4.22
N SER A 244 -5.18 8.42 3.30
CA SER A 244 -6.11 9.56 3.27
C SER A 244 -6.94 9.66 4.56
N VAL A 245 -7.49 8.54 5.04
CA VAL A 245 -8.24 8.49 6.30
C VAL A 245 -7.33 8.79 7.51
N ALA A 246 -6.16 8.17 7.59
CA ALA A 246 -5.19 8.40 8.65
C ALA A 246 -4.75 9.87 8.71
N ASN A 247 -4.56 10.52 7.56
CA ASN A 247 -4.26 11.96 7.48
C ASN A 247 -5.36 12.83 8.13
N GLY A 248 -6.64 12.45 7.98
CA GLY A 248 -7.76 13.14 8.63
C GLY A 248 -7.69 13.04 10.15
N HIS A 249 -7.42 11.84 10.68
CA HIS A 249 -7.25 11.64 12.12
C HIS A 249 -6.00 12.33 12.68
N LEU A 250 -4.88 12.31 11.95
CA LEU A 250 -3.66 13.03 12.36
C LEU A 250 -3.90 14.55 12.42
N LEU A 251 -4.70 15.10 11.50
CA LEU A 251 -5.09 16.50 11.54
C LEU A 251 -5.88 16.83 12.82
N VAL A 252 -6.90 16.03 13.15
CA VAL A 252 -7.68 16.23 14.39
C VAL A 252 -6.79 16.07 15.62
N ALA A 253 -5.92 15.06 15.65
CA ALA A 253 -5.01 14.85 16.77
C ALA A 253 -4.02 16.01 16.96
N THR A 254 -3.57 16.61 15.86
CA THR A 254 -2.70 17.80 15.89
C THR A 254 -3.44 18.99 16.50
N GLU A 255 -4.68 19.24 16.10
CA GLU A 255 -5.47 20.37 16.61
C GLU A 255 -5.89 20.19 18.07
N ALA A 256 -6.30 18.98 18.45
CA ALA A 256 -6.57 18.61 19.84
C ALA A 256 -5.33 18.77 20.72
N SER A 257 -4.15 18.38 20.22
CA SER A 257 -2.89 18.63 20.93
C SER A 257 -2.65 20.12 21.12
N ARG A 258 -2.77 20.95 20.08
CA ARG A 258 -2.56 22.40 20.19
C ARG A 258 -3.50 23.10 21.16
N SER A 259 -4.73 22.60 21.29
CA SER A 259 -5.74 23.12 22.23
C SER A 259 -5.62 22.56 23.64
N GLY A 260 -4.65 21.68 23.90
CA GLY A 260 -4.44 21.10 25.22
C GLY A 260 -5.44 20.00 25.58
N ASP A 261 -6.09 19.38 24.59
CA ASP A 261 -6.99 18.23 24.75
C ASP A 261 -6.27 16.91 24.37
N PRO A 262 -5.59 16.27 25.33
CA PRO A 262 -4.82 15.08 25.04
C PRO A 262 -5.67 13.84 24.77
N TRP A 263 -6.93 13.79 25.21
CA TRP A 263 -7.77 12.60 25.07
C TRP A 263 -8.29 12.47 23.65
N THR A 264 -8.82 13.56 23.08
CA THR A 264 -9.18 13.61 21.66
C THR A 264 -7.97 13.36 20.76
N ALA A 265 -6.80 13.89 21.14
CA ALA A 265 -5.56 13.64 20.42
C ALA A 265 -5.16 12.17 20.45
N HIS A 266 -5.22 11.55 21.63
CA HIS A 266 -4.91 10.14 21.82
C HIS A 266 -5.81 9.24 20.98
N ASP A 267 -7.12 9.43 21.03
CA ASP A 267 -8.09 8.54 20.37
C ASP A 267 -7.95 8.60 18.85
N ASN A 268 -7.78 9.80 18.29
CA ASN A 268 -7.54 9.96 16.86
C ASN A 268 -6.18 9.36 16.44
N LEU A 269 -5.14 9.51 17.26
CA LEU A 269 -3.84 8.93 16.97
C LEU A 269 -3.85 7.39 17.08
N MET A 270 -4.64 6.81 17.99
CA MET A 270 -4.88 5.37 18.03
C MET A 270 -5.52 4.85 16.75
N VAL A 271 -6.52 5.57 16.22
CA VAL A 271 -7.15 5.22 14.94
C VAL A 271 -6.11 5.30 13.82
N ALA A 272 -5.37 6.41 13.71
CA ALA A 272 -4.34 6.58 12.69
C ALA A 272 -3.27 5.46 12.74
N ASN A 273 -2.81 5.10 13.94
CA ASN A 273 -1.87 3.98 14.13
C ASN A 273 -2.45 2.64 13.71
N THR A 274 -3.72 2.38 14.03
CA THR A 274 -4.41 1.14 13.65
C THR A 274 -4.54 1.02 12.14
N LEU A 275 -4.79 2.12 11.43
CA LEU A 275 -4.80 2.15 9.96
C LEU A 275 -3.38 1.99 9.38
N ALA A 276 -2.38 2.64 9.97
CA ALA A 276 -0.99 2.57 9.54
C ALA A 276 -0.41 1.14 9.64
N GLU A 277 -0.89 0.31 10.56
CA GLU A 277 -0.54 -1.11 10.60
C GLU A 277 -0.95 -1.87 9.35
N ILE A 278 -2.13 -1.56 8.79
CA ILE A 278 -2.59 -2.19 7.55
C ILE A 278 -1.80 -1.65 6.35
N ILE A 279 -1.42 -0.37 6.37
CA ILE A 279 -0.50 0.22 5.38
C ILE A 279 0.85 -0.51 5.38
N VAL A 280 1.36 -0.88 6.56
CA VAL A 280 2.57 -1.71 6.69
C VAL A 280 2.32 -3.12 6.18
N ALA A 281 1.21 -3.75 6.61
CA ALA A 281 0.89 -5.13 6.26
C ALA A 281 0.68 -5.33 4.75
N SER A 282 0.21 -4.31 4.02
CA SER A 282 0.01 -4.39 2.57
C SER A 282 1.30 -4.54 1.76
N LEU A 283 2.48 -4.27 2.37
CA LEU A 283 3.76 -4.54 1.72
C LEU A 283 4.03 -6.04 1.60
N ARG A 284 3.54 -6.85 2.56
CA ARG A 284 3.92 -8.26 2.68
C ARG A 284 3.53 -9.09 1.44
N PRO A 285 2.30 -9.00 0.90
CA PRO A 285 1.95 -9.72 -0.32
C PRO A 285 2.85 -9.36 -1.51
N MET A 286 3.26 -8.08 -1.61
CA MET A 286 4.17 -7.65 -2.67
C MET A 286 5.58 -8.24 -2.48
N ILE A 287 6.06 -8.30 -1.24
CA ILE A 287 7.37 -8.86 -0.91
C ILE A 287 7.43 -10.36 -1.21
N ASP A 288 6.36 -11.08 -0.90
CA ASP A 288 6.31 -12.54 -0.99
C ASP A 288 5.96 -13.04 -2.39
N CYS A 289 5.08 -12.35 -3.12
CA CYS A 289 4.53 -12.85 -4.38
C CYS A 289 5.12 -12.21 -5.64
N LEU A 290 5.67 -10.99 -5.54
CA LEU A 290 6.21 -10.29 -6.70
C LEU A 290 7.63 -10.78 -6.99
N SER A 291 7.71 -11.88 -7.74
CA SER A 291 8.97 -12.40 -8.25
C SER A 291 9.65 -11.41 -9.19
N ILE A 292 10.98 -11.56 -9.38
CA ILE A 292 11.73 -10.74 -10.34
C ILE A 292 11.14 -10.83 -11.76
N THR A 293 10.72 -12.03 -12.17
CA THR A 293 10.09 -12.27 -13.47
C THR A 293 8.75 -11.55 -13.58
N HIS A 294 7.91 -11.62 -12.56
CA HIS A 294 6.62 -10.92 -12.54
C HIS A 294 6.82 -9.39 -12.54
N TYR A 295 7.77 -8.90 -11.75
CA TYR A 295 8.12 -7.48 -11.77
C TYR A 295 8.61 -7.03 -13.14
N HIS A 296 9.51 -7.79 -13.78
CA HIS A 296 10.04 -7.45 -15.10
C HIS A 296 8.94 -7.35 -16.16
N ARG A 297 7.92 -8.21 -16.11
CA ARG A 297 6.74 -8.13 -17.01
C ARG A 297 5.94 -6.85 -16.83
N ILE A 298 5.77 -6.39 -15.60
CA ILE A 298 4.97 -5.18 -15.34
C ILE A 298 5.79 -3.88 -15.42
N ARG A 299 7.13 -3.98 -15.39
CA ARG A 299 8.03 -2.85 -15.21
C ARG A 299 7.92 -1.79 -16.30
N THR A 300 7.73 -2.21 -17.55
CA THR A 300 7.59 -1.31 -18.71
C THR A 300 6.37 -0.40 -18.55
N TYR A 301 5.29 -0.91 -17.97
CA TYR A 301 4.05 -0.17 -17.75
C TYR A 301 4.15 0.92 -16.67
N LEU A 302 5.11 0.79 -15.75
CA LEU A 302 5.28 1.74 -14.64
C LEU A 302 5.83 3.09 -15.10
N GLY A 303 6.55 3.14 -16.23
CA GLY A 303 7.22 4.35 -16.69
C GLY A 303 8.19 4.95 -15.67
N VAL A 304 8.25 6.28 -15.60
CA VAL A 304 9.09 7.02 -14.64
C VAL A 304 8.38 7.26 -13.31
N THR A 305 7.27 6.58 -13.04
CA THR A 305 6.49 6.80 -11.83
C THR A 305 7.17 6.20 -10.60
N SER A 306 6.94 6.81 -9.43
CA SER A 306 7.53 6.39 -8.16
C SER A 306 6.58 6.69 -7.01
N GLY A 307 6.61 5.87 -5.96
CA GLY A 307 5.87 6.14 -4.71
C GLY A 307 6.24 7.46 -4.03
N SER A 308 7.40 8.04 -4.36
CA SER A 308 7.76 9.41 -3.94
C SER A 308 6.89 10.49 -4.58
N GLN A 309 6.00 10.15 -5.51
CA GLN A 309 5.02 11.06 -6.11
C GLN A 309 3.62 10.91 -5.45
N SER A 310 3.51 10.09 -4.40
CA SER A 310 2.27 9.95 -3.64
C SER A 310 1.98 11.20 -2.83
N VAL A 311 0.91 11.93 -3.20
CA VAL A 311 0.45 13.08 -2.42
C VAL A 311 -0.10 12.65 -1.06
N GLY A 312 -0.84 11.54 -1.00
CA GLY A 312 -1.49 11.06 0.22
C GLY A 312 -0.48 10.55 1.25
N LEU A 313 0.40 9.64 0.85
CA LEU A 313 1.36 9.01 1.74
C LEU A 313 2.63 9.84 1.89
N HIS A 314 3.28 10.22 0.79
CA HIS A 314 4.59 10.88 0.90
C HIS A 314 4.48 12.32 1.38
N ASP A 315 3.70 13.14 0.69
CA ASP A 315 3.59 14.56 1.01
C ASP A 315 2.76 14.78 2.28
N ARG A 316 1.51 14.35 2.30
CA ARG A 316 0.60 14.64 3.42
C ARG A 316 0.97 13.84 4.67
N LEU A 317 1.04 12.52 4.62
CA LEU A 317 1.23 11.71 5.83
C LEU A 317 2.65 11.84 6.39
N LEU A 318 3.68 11.58 5.58
CA LEU A 318 5.06 11.50 6.07
C LEU A 318 5.73 12.87 6.26
N ARG A 319 5.50 13.83 5.36
CA ARG A 319 6.19 15.13 5.40
C ARG A 319 5.41 16.20 6.16
N ASP A 320 4.08 16.22 6.06
CA ASP A 320 3.31 17.34 6.58
C ASP A 320 2.61 17.00 7.92
N ARG A 321 1.74 15.99 7.96
CA ARG A 321 0.90 15.65 9.12
C ARG A 321 1.68 15.09 10.30
N TYR A 322 2.60 14.15 10.04
CA TYR A 322 3.44 13.57 11.10
C TYR A 322 4.34 14.62 11.77
N ASN A 323 4.93 15.52 10.98
CA ASN A 323 5.74 16.63 11.50
C ASN A 323 4.90 17.58 12.36
N ALA A 324 3.76 18.05 11.85
CA ALA A 324 2.90 18.99 12.57
C ALA A 324 2.37 18.43 13.91
N LEU A 325 2.05 17.13 13.95
CA LEU A 325 1.63 16.45 15.18
C LEU A 325 2.74 16.45 16.23
N CYS A 326 3.95 16.05 15.85
CA CYS A 326 5.10 16.03 16.76
C CYS A 326 5.42 17.42 17.30
N GLU A 327 5.38 18.46 16.45
CA GLU A 327 5.55 19.84 16.88
C GLU A 327 4.49 20.28 17.90
N ALA A 328 3.21 19.99 17.63
CA ALA A 328 2.11 20.32 18.53
C ALA A 328 2.26 19.66 19.91
N VAL A 329 2.57 18.36 19.95
CA VAL A 329 2.73 17.63 21.20
C VAL A 329 3.97 18.07 21.97
N CYS A 330 5.09 18.34 21.29
CA CYS A 330 6.28 18.89 21.94
C CYS A 330 6.02 20.26 22.57
N GLY A 331 5.25 21.13 21.89
CA GLY A 331 4.83 22.42 22.43
C GLY A 331 4.03 22.27 23.74
N GLN A 332 3.07 21.35 23.76
CA GLN A 332 2.28 21.08 24.97
C GLN A 332 3.10 20.49 26.12
N CYS A 333 4.10 19.66 25.83
CA CYS A 333 4.99 19.15 26.87
C CYS A 333 5.77 20.29 27.54
N ILE A 334 6.21 21.29 26.76
CA ILE A 334 6.87 22.48 27.31
C ILE A 334 5.91 23.28 28.19
N GLU A 335 4.67 23.51 27.75
CA GLU A 335 3.66 24.20 28.57
C GLU A 335 3.42 23.48 29.91
N VAL A 336 3.27 22.15 29.89
CA VAL A 336 3.13 21.36 31.12
C VAL A 336 4.35 21.52 32.05
N ALA A 337 5.57 21.58 31.50
CA ALA A 337 6.77 21.78 32.30
C ALA A 337 6.81 23.20 32.92
N LEU A 338 6.34 24.22 32.21
CA LEU A 338 6.31 25.60 32.71
C LEU A 338 5.25 25.82 33.79
N ASP A 339 4.05 25.23 33.63
CA ASP A 339 2.95 25.35 34.59
C ASP A 339 3.32 24.84 36.00
N ARG A 340 4.32 23.95 36.08
CA ARG A 340 4.76 23.34 37.34
C ARG A 340 5.76 24.21 38.12
N ASN A 341 6.18 25.37 37.59
CA ASN A 341 7.22 26.23 38.19
C ASN A 341 8.53 25.48 38.52
N GLU A 342 8.78 24.33 37.87
CA GLU A 342 10.01 23.58 38.06
C GLU A 342 11.20 24.23 37.33
N ILE A 343 10.94 25.31 36.56
CA ILE A 343 11.94 25.99 35.73
C ILE A 343 11.72 27.51 35.72
N ASP A 344 12.78 28.26 36.03
CA ASP A 344 12.76 29.73 36.21
C ASP A 344 12.61 30.54 34.91
N ALA A 345 12.74 29.93 33.72
CA ALA A 345 12.61 30.63 32.43
C ALA A 345 12.14 29.73 31.25
N PRO A 346 11.23 30.22 30.37
CA PRO A 346 10.75 29.48 29.18
C PRO A 346 11.84 29.08 28.17
N SER A 347 12.91 29.87 28.07
CA SER A 347 13.97 29.66 27.09
C SER A 347 14.99 28.58 27.47
N SER A 348 14.93 28.03 28.69
CA SER A 348 15.89 27.03 29.18
C SER A 348 15.38 25.59 29.13
N VAL A 349 14.10 25.35 28.85
CA VAL A 349 13.54 23.99 28.84
C VAL A 349 13.89 23.27 27.54
N SER A 350 14.71 22.21 27.63
CA SER A 350 14.90 21.33 26.48
C SER A 350 13.64 20.49 26.24
N ILE A 351 13.24 20.30 24.97
CA ILE A 351 12.07 19.46 24.62
C ILE A 351 12.18 18.05 25.22
N VAL A 352 13.40 17.48 25.23
CA VAL A 352 13.65 16.15 25.80
C VAL A 352 13.32 16.12 27.29
N GLU A 353 13.70 17.16 28.03
CA GLU A 353 13.42 17.26 29.46
C GLU A 353 11.93 17.46 29.73
N ALA A 354 11.27 18.33 28.96
CA ALA A 354 9.82 18.53 29.07
C ALA A 354 9.04 17.21 28.88
N ILE A 355 9.44 16.38 27.91
CA ILE A 355 8.82 15.07 27.67
C ILE A 355 9.08 14.09 28.83
N ARG A 356 10.26 14.14 29.47
CA ARG A 356 10.56 13.33 30.65
C ARG A 356 9.70 13.73 31.85
N LEU A 357 9.55 15.04 32.09
CA LEU A 357 8.67 15.54 33.15
C LEU A 357 7.23 15.07 32.96
N VAL A 358 6.70 15.09 31.73
CA VAL A 358 5.38 14.51 31.45
C VAL A 358 5.31 13.02 31.84
N ALA A 359 6.36 12.25 31.58
CA ALA A 359 6.41 10.83 31.94
C ALA A 359 6.46 10.59 33.45
N GLU A 360 7.26 11.39 34.16
CA GLU A 360 7.46 11.32 35.61
C GLU A 360 6.21 11.74 36.37
N HIS A 361 5.48 12.72 35.84
CA HIS A 361 4.33 13.35 36.49
C HIS A 361 2.97 12.92 35.93
N LYS A 362 2.92 11.84 35.14
CA LYS A 362 1.66 11.33 34.56
C LYS A 362 0.59 10.93 35.59
N ALA A 363 0.97 10.75 36.86
CA ALA A 363 0.04 10.45 37.94
C ALA A 363 -0.58 11.71 38.57
N ASP A 364 -0.03 12.88 38.28
CA ASP A 364 -0.34 14.10 39.04
C ASP A 364 -1.65 14.75 38.58
N ASN A 365 -1.96 14.72 37.28
CA ASN A 365 -3.26 15.14 36.77
C ASN A 365 -3.63 14.45 35.43
N GLU A 366 -4.91 14.50 35.07
CA GLU A 366 -5.44 13.83 33.88
C GLU A 366 -4.88 14.38 32.56
N ARG A 367 -4.56 15.68 32.48
CA ARG A 367 -3.97 16.28 31.28
C ARG A 367 -2.58 15.73 31.01
N VAL A 368 -1.72 15.65 32.04
CA VAL A 368 -0.36 15.07 31.92
C VAL A 368 -0.45 13.59 31.59
N ARG A 369 -1.37 12.86 32.24
CA ARG A 369 -1.64 11.45 31.90
C ARG A 369 -2.02 11.27 30.44
N GLY A 370 -2.93 12.10 29.93
CA GLY A 370 -3.35 12.07 28.54
C GLY A 370 -2.16 12.28 27.60
N PHE A 371 -1.32 13.29 27.85
CA PHE A 371 -0.16 13.54 27.00
C PHE A 371 0.91 12.44 27.07
N ASP A 372 1.09 11.76 28.21
CA ASP A 372 1.93 10.55 28.30
C ASP A 372 1.44 9.44 27.35
N LEU A 373 0.11 9.27 27.23
CA LEU A 373 -0.49 8.33 26.30
C LEU A 373 -0.34 8.78 24.84
N VAL A 374 -0.53 10.07 24.54
CA VAL A 374 -0.28 10.64 23.19
C VAL A 374 1.18 10.41 22.77
N ILE A 375 2.14 10.65 23.66
CA ILE A 375 3.57 10.37 23.41
C ILE A 375 3.79 8.90 23.07
N SER A 376 3.15 7.98 23.82
CA SER A 376 3.25 6.55 23.54
C SER A 376 2.69 6.19 22.16
N GLN A 377 1.60 6.84 21.74
CA GLN A 377 1.05 6.66 20.39
C GLN A 377 1.93 7.28 19.30
N ILE A 378 2.63 8.39 19.55
CA ILE A 378 3.64 8.93 18.62
C ILE A 378 4.77 7.94 18.41
N LEU A 379 5.26 7.30 19.48
CA LEU A 379 6.30 6.26 19.37
C LEU A 379 5.84 5.06 18.54
N ARG A 380 4.58 4.65 18.69
CA ARG A 380 3.98 3.60 17.84
C ARG A 380 3.93 4.05 16.38
N LEU A 381 3.49 5.28 16.10
CA LEU A 381 3.47 5.81 14.74
C LEU A 381 4.87 5.82 14.13
N HIS A 382 5.85 6.36 14.87
CA HIS A 382 7.27 6.34 14.51
C HIS A 382 7.72 4.92 14.13
N GLN A 383 7.47 3.93 14.98
CA GLN A 383 7.82 2.53 14.71
C GLN A 383 7.16 2.00 13.43
N LEU A 384 5.88 2.29 13.21
CA LEU A 384 5.15 1.84 12.02
C LEU A 384 5.70 2.47 10.74
N LEU A 385 5.99 3.78 10.74
CA LEU A 385 6.54 4.48 9.59
C LEU A 385 7.96 4.00 9.25
N HIS A 386 8.79 3.74 10.26
CA HIS A 386 10.13 3.16 10.06
C HIS A 386 10.10 1.71 9.63
N HIS A 387 9.15 0.92 10.15
CA HIS A 387 8.89 -0.42 9.64
C HIS A 387 8.53 -0.34 8.17
N TRP A 388 7.55 0.48 7.79
CA TRP A 388 7.12 0.64 6.40
C TRP A 388 8.29 0.99 5.48
N ARG A 389 9.11 1.99 5.83
CA ARG A 389 10.30 2.37 5.04
C ARG A 389 11.33 1.23 4.95
N SER A 390 11.54 0.50 6.03
CA SER A 390 12.47 -0.62 6.06
C SER A 390 11.98 -1.82 5.25
N ALA A 391 10.70 -2.17 5.37
CA ALA A 391 10.08 -3.23 4.60
C ALA A 391 9.99 -2.87 3.10
N HIS A 392 9.74 -1.59 2.77
CA HIS A 392 9.72 -1.12 1.40
C HIS A 392 11.07 -1.29 0.67
N MET A 393 12.19 -1.39 1.40
CA MET A 393 13.50 -1.73 0.81
C MET A 393 13.50 -3.11 0.15
N HIS A 394 12.63 -4.04 0.55
CA HIS A 394 12.54 -5.34 -0.09
C HIS A 394 12.21 -5.23 -1.58
N LEU A 395 11.44 -4.23 -2.02
CA LEU A 395 11.07 -4.09 -3.44
C LEU A 395 12.28 -3.86 -4.35
N PRO A 396 13.09 -2.79 -4.21
CA PRO A 396 14.27 -2.61 -5.05
C PRO A 396 15.28 -3.74 -4.84
N ARG A 397 15.39 -4.31 -3.64
CA ARG A 397 16.31 -5.42 -3.36
C ARG A 397 15.91 -6.71 -4.08
N ASN A 398 14.63 -7.06 -4.04
CA ASN A 398 14.11 -8.29 -4.63
C ASN A 398 14.00 -8.19 -6.15
N ASN A 399 13.61 -7.02 -6.65
CA ASN A 399 13.18 -6.87 -8.04
C ASN A 399 14.24 -6.23 -8.96
N LEU A 400 15.20 -5.48 -8.40
CA LEU A 400 16.24 -4.79 -9.17
C LEU A 400 17.65 -5.30 -8.85
N GLY A 401 17.88 -5.74 -7.61
CA GLY A 401 19.20 -6.17 -7.13
C GLY A 401 20.22 -5.03 -7.02
N GLY A 402 21.45 -5.39 -6.69
CA GLY A 402 22.58 -4.48 -6.44
C GLY A 402 23.49 -4.28 -7.67
N GLY A 403 24.73 -3.84 -7.42
CA GLY A 403 25.75 -3.74 -8.48
C GLY A 403 25.54 -2.60 -9.48
N LYS A 404 25.05 -1.43 -9.03
CA LYS A 404 24.79 -0.25 -9.87
C LYS A 404 23.64 -0.43 -10.89
N THR A 405 22.66 -1.29 -10.58
CA THR A 405 21.42 -1.35 -11.36
C THR A 405 20.68 -0.01 -11.23
N ARG A 406 20.46 0.66 -12.36
CA ARG A 406 19.76 1.95 -12.42
C ARG A 406 18.25 1.77 -12.22
N SER A 407 17.65 2.71 -11.49
CA SER A 407 16.19 2.80 -11.34
C SER A 407 15.52 3.43 -12.56
N LEU A 408 14.20 3.26 -12.72
CA LEU A 408 13.43 3.94 -13.78
C LEU A 408 13.42 5.46 -13.63
N ILE A 409 13.35 5.96 -12.39
CA ILE A 409 13.52 7.40 -12.07
C ILE A 409 14.96 7.89 -12.24
N GLY A 410 15.86 6.99 -12.62
CA GLY A 410 17.17 7.36 -13.11
C GLY A 410 18.29 7.52 -12.08
N ALA A 411 18.07 7.09 -10.84
CA ALA A 411 19.14 6.91 -9.86
C ALA A 411 20.18 5.90 -10.38
N SER A 412 21.46 6.20 -10.16
CA SER A 412 22.61 5.41 -10.61
C SER A 412 22.69 4.02 -9.94
N ASN A 413 22.08 3.86 -8.77
CA ASN A 413 21.90 2.59 -8.07
C ASN A 413 20.58 2.64 -7.29
N ALA A 414 19.59 1.86 -7.71
CA ALA A 414 18.26 1.89 -7.13
C ALA A 414 18.24 1.52 -5.63
N VAL A 415 18.95 0.45 -5.23
CA VAL A 415 18.99 0.00 -3.83
C VAL A 415 19.64 1.07 -2.96
N SER A 416 20.79 1.61 -3.38
CA SER A 416 21.47 2.67 -2.62
C SER A 416 20.65 3.96 -2.55
N ALA A 417 19.87 4.28 -3.58
CA ALA A 417 19.01 5.46 -3.57
C ALA A 417 17.89 5.34 -2.51
N VAL A 418 17.17 4.21 -2.48
CA VAL A 418 16.12 4.00 -1.47
C VAL A 418 16.71 3.88 -0.07
N GLN A 419 17.90 3.28 0.08
CA GLN A 419 18.62 3.28 1.36
C GLN A 419 18.93 4.71 1.84
N ARG A 420 19.44 5.58 0.97
CA ARG A 420 19.70 6.99 1.32
C ARG A 420 18.42 7.75 1.68
N MET A 421 17.30 7.46 1.01
CA MET A 421 16.00 8.06 1.36
C MET A 421 15.56 7.64 2.77
N ARG A 422 15.73 6.36 3.12
CA ARG A 422 15.46 5.86 4.48
C ARG A 422 16.33 6.56 5.52
N GLU A 423 17.65 6.56 5.31
CA GLU A 423 18.60 7.21 6.22
C GLU A 423 18.36 8.73 6.33
N ALA A 424 17.95 9.39 5.26
CA ALA A 424 17.57 10.80 5.29
C ALA A 424 16.32 11.01 6.17
N ALA A 425 15.30 10.17 6.01
CA ALA A 425 14.09 10.24 6.81
C ALA A 425 14.34 9.93 8.31
N GLU A 426 15.27 9.02 8.63
CA GLU A 426 15.73 8.76 10.00
C GLU A 426 16.43 9.99 10.61
N ARG A 427 17.30 10.67 9.85
CA ARG A 427 18.00 11.87 10.33
C ARG A 427 17.07 13.06 10.54
N SER A 428 16.00 13.16 9.75
CA SER A 428 15.04 14.25 9.82
C SER A 428 13.72 13.86 10.50
N ASP A 429 13.72 12.83 11.36
CA ASP A 429 12.49 12.38 12.01
C ASP A 429 12.03 13.41 13.06
N PRO A 430 10.80 13.95 12.97
CA PRO A 430 10.27 14.92 13.93
C PRO A 430 10.11 14.34 15.34
N ALA A 431 9.98 13.03 15.51
CA ALA A 431 9.84 12.38 16.81
C ALA A 431 11.20 12.08 17.48
N VAL A 432 12.32 12.55 16.93
CA VAL A 432 13.66 12.29 17.50
C VAL A 432 13.78 12.71 18.96
N ALA A 433 13.14 13.81 19.36
CA ALA A 433 13.12 14.27 20.75
C ALA A 433 12.32 13.30 21.64
N VAL A 434 11.17 12.82 21.16
CA VAL A 434 10.32 11.84 21.85
C VAL A 434 11.07 10.53 22.06
N VAL A 435 11.73 10.01 21.01
CA VAL A 435 12.52 8.78 21.09
C VAL A 435 13.67 8.92 22.09
N LYS A 436 14.42 10.03 22.04
CA LYS A 436 15.52 10.31 22.98
C LYS A 436 15.05 10.46 24.43
N ALA A 437 13.86 11.00 24.64
CA ALA A 437 13.29 11.15 25.99
C ALA A 437 12.90 9.81 26.61
N ARG A 438 12.37 8.87 25.80
CA ARG A 438 11.81 7.59 26.26
C ARG A 438 12.76 6.41 26.20
N TYR A 439 13.76 6.45 25.33
CA TYR A 439 14.72 5.35 25.15
C TYR A 439 16.15 5.79 25.43
N VAL A 440 16.89 4.97 26.17
CA VAL A 440 18.29 5.21 26.50
C VAL A 440 19.17 4.71 25.35
N GLY A 441 19.63 5.65 24.51
CA GLY A 441 20.77 5.49 23.60
C GLY A 441 20.55 4.60 22.38
N SER A 442 20.53 5.22 21.20
CA SER A 442 20.95 4.54 19.98
C SER A 442 22.46 4.32 20.07
N THR A 443 22.93 3.08 19.89
CA THR A 443 24.35 2.83 19.69
C THR A 443 24.75 3.34 18.31
N GLU A 444 25.65 4.33 18.25
CA GLU A 444 26.19 4.85 16.98
C GLU A 444 26.97 3.79 16.19
N VAL A 445 27.37 2.70 16.85
CA VAL A 445 28.11 1.60 16.22
C VAL A 445 27.13 0.64 15.53
N PRO A 446 27.31 0.37 14.22
CA PRO A 446 26.51 -0.63 13.53
C PRO A 446 26.61 -1.99 14.23
N LEU A 447 25.46 -2.63 14.48
CA LEU A 447 25.42 -3.94 15.14
C LEU A 447 26.16 -5.00 14.30
N PRO A 448 26.83 -6.00 14.91
CA PRO A 448 27.64 -6.99 14.20
C PRO A 448 26.89 -7.73 13.07
N LEU A 449 25.61 -8.06 13.28
CA LEU A 449 24.78 -8.71 12.25
C LEU A 449 24.56 -7.79 11.04
N THR A 450 24.28 -6.51 11.27
CA THR A 450 24.14 -5.52 10.20
C THR A 450 25.43 -5.39 9.40
N GLN A 451 26.58 -5.33 10.09
CA GLN A 451 27.90 -5.31 9.44
C GLN A 451 28.13 -6.54 8.56
N TYR A 452 27.83 -7.74 9.09
CA TYR A 452 27.96 -8.98 8.32
C TYR A 452 27.02 -8.99 7.11
N MET A 453 25.75 -8.61 7.26
CA MET A 453 24.78 -8.62 6.16
C MET A 453 25.18 -7.66 5.02
N HIS A 454 25.85 -6.55 5.34
CA HIS A 454 26.41 -5.62 4.34
C HIS A 454 27.79 -6.03 3.80
N SER A 455 28.40 -7.08 4.33
CA SER A 455 29.70 -7.57 3.85
C SER A 455 29.56 -8.25 2.48
N PRO A 456 30.58 -8.20 1.61
CA PRO A 456 30.59 -8.93 0.34
C PRO A 456 30.44 -10.46 0.50
N GLN A 457 30.76 -11.00 1.68
CA GLN A 457 30.71 -12.43 1.97
C GLN A 457 29.29 -12.91 2.29
N SER A 458 28.36 -12.03 2.65
CA SER A 458 26.99 -12.43 2.98
C SER A 458 26.29 -13.04 1.76
N LEU A 459 25.43 -14.04 2.00
CA LEU A 459 24.55 -14.59 0.97
C LEU A 459 23.70 -13.48 0.34
N ASP A 460 23.22 -12.55 1.16
CA ASP A 460 22.42 -11.41 0.72
C ASP A 460 23.15 -10.55 -0.32
N SER A 461 24.40 -10.15 -0.05
CA SER A 461 25.22 -9.38 -1.00
C SER A 461 25.44 -10.13 -2.32
N GLN A 462 25.68 -11.45 -2.26
CA GLN A 462 25.87 -12.29 -3.44
C GLN A 462 24.59 -12.41 -4.28
N VAL A 463 23.44 -12.65 -3.64
CA VAL A 463 22.13 -12.72 -4.30
C VAL A 463 21.77 -11.37 -4.90
N LEU A 464 22.01 -10.26 -4.19
CA LEU A 464 21.79 -8.92 -4.71
C LEU A 464 22.65 -8.65 -5.94
N ALA A 465 23.93 -9.01 -5.94
CA ALA A 465 24.82 -8.83 -7.07
C ALA A 465 24.34 -9.64 -8.30
N SER A 466 23.98 -10.91 -8.09
CA SER A 466 23.45 -11.81 -9.13
C SER A 466 22.15 -11.27 -9.73
N ARG A 467 21.15 -10.91 -8.90
CA ARG A 467 19.89 -10.31 -9.36
C ARG A 467 20.10 -9.00 -10.11
N GLY A 468 21.09 -8.22 -9.66
CA GLY A 468 21.49 -6.99 -10.33
C GLY A 468 21.98 -7.24 -11.75
N ALA A 469 22.80 -8.26 -11.96
CA ALA A 469 23.27 -8.65 -13.29
C ALA A 469 22.09 -9.04 -14.20
N THR A 470 21.21 -9.94 -13.74
CA THR A 470 20.00 -10.34 -14.48
C THR A 470 19.13 -9.14 -14.86
N THR A 471 18.92 -8.19 -13.94
CA THR A 471 18.13 -6.99 -14.23
C THR A 471 18.79 -6.07 -15.25
N ARG A 472 20.12 -5.91 -15.22
CA ARG A 472 20.83 -5.08 -16.19
C ARG A 472 20.82 -5.69 -17.59
N GLU A 473 20.89 -7.02 -17.67
CA GLU A 473 20.76 -7.77 -18.94
C GLU A 473 19.34 -7.66 -19.52
N ALA A 474 18.30 -7.73 -18.67
CA ALA A 474 16.91 -7.63 -19.10
C ALA A 474 16.51 -6.21 -19.56
N PHE A 475 17.14 -5.15 -19.03
CA PHE A 475 16.78 -3.75 -19.30
C PHE A 475 18.00 -2.88 -19.65
N PRO A 476 18.70 -3.17 -20.77
CA PRO A 476 19.92 -2.47 -21.15
C PRO A 476 19.66 -0.99 -21.50
N ASP A 477 18.49 -0.67 -22.05
CA ASP A 477 17.99 0.66 -22.35
C ASP A 477 17.88 1.54 -21.09
N VAL A 478 17.33 1.01 -19.99
CA VAL A 478 17.29 1.69 -18.69
C VAL A 478 18.71 1.93 -18.16
N GLN A 479 19.61 0.96 -18.35
CA GLN A 479 20.99 1.11 -17.89
C GLN A 479 21.74 2.18 -18.70
N GLN A 480 21.44 2.31 -19.98
CA GLN A 480 22.08 3.26 -20.90
C GLN A 480 21.33 4.60 -21.01
N ARG A 481 20.14 4.74 -20.41
CA ARG A 481 19.25 5.92 -20.55
C ARG A 481 18.97 6.26 -22.01
N THR A 482 18.68 5.26 -22.81
CA THR A 482 18.27 5.41 -24.20
C THR A 482 16.77 5.10 -24.36
N GLY A 483 16.16 5.47 -25.49
CA GLY A 483 14.75 5.17 -25.77
C GLY A 483 13.75 5.91 -24.87
N GLU A 484 12.67 5.23 -24.46
CA GLU A 484 11.57 5.82 -23.68
C GLU A 484 12.01 6.29 -22.27
N PHE A 485 13.10 5.74 -21.74
CA PHE A 485 13.69 6.12 -20.45
C PHE A 485 14.80 7.18 -20.58
N ALA A 486 15.06 7.70 -21.79
CA ALA A 486 16.00 8.78 -22.03
C ALA A 486 15.49 10.15 -21.57
N GLY A 487 14.18 10.30 -21.38
CA GLY A 487 13.60 11.52 -20.80
C GLY A 487 14.27 11.84 -19.47
N GLN A 488 14.73 13.08 -19.31
CA GLN A 488 15.17 13.56 -18.01
C GLN A 488 13.98 13.45 -17.06
N CYS A 489 14.16 12.74 -15.94
CA CYS A 489 13.30 12.94 -14.77
C CYS A 489 13.30 14.45 -14.52
N PRO A 490 12.14 15.14 -14.47
CA PRO A 490 12.08 16.60 -14.38
C PRO A 490 13.06 17.09 -13.32
N ALA A 491 14.18 17.63 -13.79
CA ALA A 491 15.33 17.92 -12.95
C ALA A 491 14.97 19.14 -12.10
N GLY A 492 14.61 18.91 -10.85
CA GLY A 492 14.19 19.97 -9.92
C GLY A 492 13.34 19.50 -8.74
N GLN A 493 12.72 18.31 -8.82
CA GLN A 493 11.81 17.80 -7.76
C GLN A 493 12.26 16.47 -7.12
N CYS A 494 13.36 15.88 -7.57
CA CYS A 494 13.92 14.68 -6.94
C CYS A 494 15.05 15.11 -5.98
N PRO A 495 14.89 15.01 -4.65
CA PRO A 495 15.85 15.55 -3.68
C PRO A 495 17.16 14.75 -3.56
N ILE A 496 17.54 14.02 -4.61
CA ILE A 496 18.72 13.13 -4.64
C ILE A 496 19.70 13.56 -5.75
N ALA A 497 19.74 14.85 -6.10
CA ALA A 497 20.88 15.39 -6.82
C ALA A 497 22.04 15.54 -5.82
N GLU A 498 23.10 14.76 -6.05
CA GLU A 498 24.39 14.84 -5.38
C GLU A 498 24.88 16.30 -5.33
N SER A 499 24.75 16.96 -4.17
CA SER A 499 25.44 18.22 -3.89
C SER A 499 26.46 18.03 -2.77
N THR A 500 27.54 17.31 -3.08
CA THR A 500 28.82 17.53 -2.41
C THR A 500 29.49 18.76 -3.01
N THR A 501 29.01 19.95 -2.64
CA THR A 501 29.76 21.20 -2.77
C THR A 501 29.41 22.11 -1.59
N SER A 502 30.24 22.01 -0.55
CA SER A 502 30.77 23.13 0.24
C SER A 502 29.90 24.41 0.28
N ARG A 503 29.04 24.55 1.30
CA ARG A 503 28.73 25.85 1.88
C ARG A 503 29.88 26.25 2.81
N LYS A 504 30.93 26.84 2.24
CA LYS A 504 31.67 27.91 2.90
C LYS A 504 31.13 29.21 2.32
N ASP A 505 30.92 30.17 3.21
CA ASP A 505 30.50 31.56 2.97
C ASP A 505 29.05 31.86 3.36
N ALA A 506 28.85 31.97 4.68
CA ALA A 506 27.96 32.98 5.24
C ALA A 506 28.82 33.98 6.00
N GLY A 507 28.91 35.18 5.45
CA GLY A 507 29.70 36.28 5.96
C GLY A 507 29.26 36.73 7.36
N ARG A 508 30.27 36.93 8.21
CA ARG A 508 30.61 38.22 8.82
C ARG A 508 29.45 39.24 8.85
N ILE A 509 28.73 39.27 9.97
CA ILE A 509 28.08 40.49 10.45
C ILE A 509 28.98 41.05 11.55
N THR A 510 29.68 42.14 11.25
CA THR A 510 30.37 42.97 12.24
C THR A 510 29.41 43.98 12.83
N LYS A 511 29.42 44.02 14.17
CA LYS A 511 29.08 45.11 15.11
C LYS A 511 27.92 46.05 14.78
#